data_AF-A0A3Q7XL85-F1
#
_entry.id   AF-A0A3Q7XL85-F1
#
_cell.length_a   1.000
_cell.length_b   1.000
_cell.length_c   1.000
_cell.angle_alpha   90.00
_cell.angle_beta   90.00
_cell.angle_gamma   90.00
#
_symmetry.space_group_name_H-M   'P 1'
#
loop_
_entity.id
_entity.type
_entity.pdbx_description
1 polymer ?
#
loop_
_entity_poly.entity_id
_entity_poly.type
_entity_poly.pdbx_seq_one_letter_code
_entity_poly.pdbx_strand_id
1 'polypeptide(L)'
;MHLENTTTNEVGSTHWKLKLMLEHNIGDMYKCWEAMNNMIRLQHKKISGSFQKNFYDEDHEHINSFYQRLNIFVSREAQRRIPQEYEKVEWVGTNKFVCGCSLIRTYELPCACELAQYKLMGEPIPLDYVDIQWTKLSMECEITQDIEDGIVGYVY
;
A
#
# COMPACT_ATOMS: atom_id res chain seq x y z
N MET A 1 -3.62 -4.01 22.63
CA MET A 1 -3.44 -3.50 21.25
C MET A 1 -1.93 -3.45 21.02
N HIS A 2 -1.36 -4.53 20.49
CA HIS A 2 0.06 -4.59 20.14
C HIS A 2 0.14 -4.18 18.66
N LEU A 3 0.67 -2.99 18.38
CA LEU A 3 1.27 -2.77 17.07
C LEU A 3 2.44 -3.75 16.99
N GLU A 4 2.34 -4.74 16.10
CA GLU A 4 3.48 -5.55 15.71
C GLU A 4 4.45 -4.63 14.98
N ASN A 5 5.39 -4.09 15.76
CA ASN A 5 6.52 -3.32 15.28
C ASN A 5 7.52 -4.28 14.62
N THR A 6 7.17 -4.84 13.47
CA THR A 6 8.10 -5.59 12.61
C THR A 6 9.01 -4.62 11.82
N THR A 7 9.22 -3.41 12.34
CA THR A 7 9.99 -2.33 11.69
C THR A 7 11.45 -2.27 12.11
N THR A 8 11.89 -3.00 13.15
CA THR A 8 13.25 -2.83 13.67
C THR A 8 14.33 -3.54 12.84
N ASN A 9 14.03 -4.67 12.21
CA ASN A 9 15.05 -5.49 11.56
C ASN A 9 15.44 -4.96 10.16
N GLU A 10 14.48 -4.48 9.38
CA GLU A 10 14.74 -3.91 8.04
C GLU A 10 15.26 -2.48 8.09
N VAL A 11 14.68 -1.64 8.95
CA VAL A 11 15.17 -0.27 9.19
C VAL A 11 16.58 -0.35 9.77
N GLY A 12 16.85 -1.28 10.70
CA GLY A 12 18.18 -1.54 11.23
C GLY A 12 19.20 -1.94 10.14
N SER A 13 18.82 -2.82 9.21
CA SER A 13 19.67 -3.22 8.08
C SER A 13 19.92 -2.08 7.08
N THR A 14 18.90 -1.29 6.77
CA THR A 14 19.01 -0.16 5.82
C THR A 14 19.82 0.98 6.44
N HIS A 15 19.61 1.27 7.72
CA HIS A 15 20.39 2.21 8.52
C HIS A 15 21.85 1.77 8.62
N TRP A 16 22.12 0.49 8.90
CA TRP A 16 23.48 -0.06 8.91
C TRP A 16 24.17 0.12 7.56
N LYS A 17 23.50 -0.18 6.44
CA LYS A 17 24.06 0.00 5.09
C LYS A 17 24.41 1.47 4.79
N LEU A 18 23.52 2.39 5.16
CA LEU A 18 23.76 3.82 5.01
C LEU A 18 24.94 4.28 5.87
N LYS A 19 24.97 3.87 7.14
CA LYS A 19 26.04 4.19 8.08
C LYS A 19 27.40 3.67 7.60
N LEU A 20 27.46 2.42 7.16
CA LEU A 20 28.68 1.81 6.61
C LEU A 20 29.20 2.59 5.39
N MET A 21 28.31 3.04 4.50
CA MET A 21 28.67 3.84 3.32
C MET A 21 29.20 5.22 3.69
N LEU A 22 28.59 5.88 4.68
CA LEU A 22 29.05 7.18 5.18
C LEU A 22 30.39 7.07 5.90
N GLU A 23 30.61 5.99 6.66
CA GLU A 23 31.87 5.69 7.33
C GLU A 23 33.02 5.43 6.34
N HIS A 24 32.74 4.81 5.17
CA HIS A 24 33.75 4.57 4.13
C HIS A 24 34.11 5.82 3.30
N ASN A 25 33.31 6.88 3.34
CA ASN A 25 33.50 8.10 2.54
C ASN A 25 33.80 9.35 3.40
N ILE A 26 34.23 9.15 4.64
CA ILE A 26 34.58 10.23 5.59
C ILE A 26 35.62 11.16 4.94
N GLY A 27 35.22 12.44 4.75
CA GLY A 27 36.09 13.49 4.21
C GLY A 27 35.79 13.90 2.77
N ASP A 28 34.90 13.21 2.06
CA ASP A 28 34.47 13.57 0.69
C ASP A 28 32.95 13.69 0.60
N MET A 29 32.46 14.91 0.84
CA MET A 29 31.03 15.22 0.85
C MET A 29 30.33 14.85 -0.47
N TYR A 30 31.04 14.97 -1.60
CA TYR A 30 30.49 14.64 -2.91
C TYR A 30 30.19 13.14 -3.02
N LYS A 31 31.11 12.28 -2.57
CA LYS A 31 30.89 10.81 -2.54
C LYS A 31 29.79 10.39 -1.57
N CYS A 32 29.70 11.04 -0.41
CA CYS A 32 28.59 10.80 0.53
C CYS A 32 27.24 11.15 -0.10
N TRP A 33 27.14 12.29 -0.76
CA TRP A 33 25.92 12.70 -1.48
C TRP A 33 25.55 11.72 -2.60
N GLU A 34 26.52 11.32 -3.42
CA GLU A 34 26.30 10.36 -4.51
C GLU A 34 25.78 9.02 -3.99
N ALA A 35 26.37 8.50 -2.91
CA ALA A 35 25.91 7.27 -2.26
C ALA A 35 24.46 7.38 -1.74
N MET A 36 24.12 8.49 -1.05
CA MET A 36 22.76 8.74 -0.57
C MET A 36 21.75 8.86 -1.72
N ASN A 37 22.08 9.61 -2.76
CA ASN A 37 21.24 9.78 -3.94
C ASN A 37 20.98 8.43 -4.62
N ASN A 38 22.02 7.60 -4.77
CA ASN A 38 21.87 6.26 -5.33
C ASN A 38 20.97 5.36 -4.48
N MET A 39 21.06 5.42 -3.14
CA MET A 39 20.17 4.68 -2.25
C MET A 39 18.70 5.12 -2.40
N ILE A 40 18.43 6.42 -2.43
CA ILE A 40 17.08 6.96 -2.62
C ILE A 40 16.53 6.51 -3.98
N ARG A 41 17.32 6.62 -5.04
CA ARG A 41 16.93 6.16 -6.38
C ARG A 41 16.66 4.66 -6.44
N LEU A 42 17.45 3.85 -5.74
CA LEU A 42 17.21 2.41 -5.64
C LEU A 42 15.90 2.10 -4.90
N GLN A 43 15.62 2.78 -3.80
CA GLN A 43 14.35 2.61 -3.07
C GLN A 43 13.16 3.06 -3.91
N HIS A 44 13.26 4.19 -4.59
CA HIS A 44 12.25 4.65 -5.53
C HIS A 44 11.97 3.60 -6.60
N LYS A 45 13.01 3.08 -7.27
CA LYS A 45 12.88 2.01 -8.27
C LYS A 45 12.22 0.75 -7.71
N LYS A 46 12.54 0.35 -6.47
CA LYS A 46 11.91 -0.80 -5.83
C LYS A 46 10.42 -0.59 -5.61
N ILE A 47 10.02 0.57 -5.10
CA ILE A 47 8.61 0.90 -4.87
C ILE A 47 7.87 0.99 -6.21
N SER A 48 8.40 1.71 -7.20
CA SER A 48 7.81 1.77 -8.54
C SER A 48 7.69 0.39 -9.18
N GLY A 49 8.72 -0.45 -9.07
CA GLY A 49 8.68 -1.83 -9.58
C GLY A 49 7.66 -2.71 -8.85
N SER A 50 7.43 -2.48 -7.55
CA SER A 50 6.39 -3.18 -6.79
C SER A 50 4.98 -2.82 -7.25
N PHE A 51 4.75 -1.55 -7.60
CA PHE A 51 3.50 -1.09 -8.21
C PHE A 51 3.31 -1.68 -9.60
N GLN A 52 4.34 -1.67 -10.45
CA GLN A 52 4.27 -2.31 -11.77
C GLN A 52 3.92 -3.80 -11.68
N LYS A 53 4.56 -4.53 -10.77
CA LYS A 53 4.21 -5.93 -10.51
C LYS A 53 2.76 -6.11 -10.05
N ASN A 54 2.16 -5.12 -9.41
CA ASN A 54 0.75 -5.17 -9.00
C ASN A 54 -0.21 -5.22 -10.20
N PHE A 55 0.20 -4.70 -11.37
CA PHE A 55 -0.64 -4.67 -12.58
C PHE A 55 -0.52 -5.92 -13.46
N TYR A 56 0.65 -6.57 -13.49
CA TYR A 56 0.93 -7.66 -14.44
C TYR A 56 0.87 -9.06 -13.83
N ASP A 57 1.01 -9.17 -12.51
CA ASP A 57 1.00 -10.45 -11.79
C ASP A 57 -0.46 -10.75 -11.38
N GLU A 58 -1.31 -10.91 -12.38
CA GLU A 58 -2.63 -11.49 -12.17
C GLU A 58 -2.42 -12.97 -11.85
N ASP A 59 -2.38 -13.33 -10.56
CA ASP A 59 -2.46 -14.73 -10.15
C ASP A 59 -3.80 -15.28 -10.65
N HIS A 60 -3.72 -16.00 -11.78
CA HIS A 60 -4.84 -16.38 -12.63
C HIS A 60 -5.80 -17.43 -12.05
N GLU A 61 -5.75 -17.76 -10.75
CA GLU A 61 -6.58 -18.83 -10.22
C GLU A 61 -7.95 -18.40 -9.72
N HIS A 62 -8.18 -17.16 -9.26
CA HIS A 62 -9.54 -16.77 -8.84
C HIS A 62 -9.80 -15.26 -9.01
N ILE A 63 -10.20 -14.84 -10.21
CA ILE A 63 -11.04 -13.63 -10.36
C ILE A 63 -12.40 -13.97 -9.76
N ASN A 64 -12.47 -14.07 -8.43
CA ASN A 64 -13.72 -14.14 -7.72
C ASN A 64 -14.48 -12.85 -8.06
N SER A 65 -15.70 -12.99 -8.57
CA SER A 65 -16.54 -11.85 -8.96
C SER A 65 -16.68 -10.83 -7.83
N PHE A 66 -16.59 -11.32 -6.60
CA PHE A 66 -16.60 -10.54 -5.38
C PHE A 66 -15.48 -9.47 -5.28
N TYR A 67 -14.32 -9.69 -5.90
CA TYR A 67 -13.15 -8.77 -5.86
C TYR A 67 -12.89 -8.02 -7.16
N GLN A 68 -13.71 -8.21 -8.20
CA GLN A 68 -13.46 -7.67 -9.55
C GLN A 68 -13.24 -6.15 -9.56
N ARG A 69 -13.90 -5.39 -8.67
CA ARG A 69 -13.76 -3.93 -8.57
C ARG A 69 -12.47 -3.48 -7.89
N LEU A 70 -11.80 -4.37 -7.15
CA LEU A 70 -10.55 -4.10 -6.44
C LEU A 70 -9.32 -4.59 -7.20
N ASN A 71 -9.50 -5.60 -8.07
CA ASN A 71 -8.45 -6.12 -8.94
C ASN A 71 -7.76 -4.96 -9.65
N ILE A 72 -6.43 -4.98 -9.72
CA ILE A 72 -5.53 -3.97 -10.32
C ILE A 72 -5.62 -2.54 -9.76
N PHE A 73 -6.64 -2.19 -8.95
CA PHE A 73 -6.86 -0.85 -8.42
C PHE A 73 -6.43 -0.67 -6.97
N VAL A 74 -6.20 -1.76 -6.24
CA VAL A 74 -5.67 -1.71 -4.86
C VAL A 74 -4.30 -2.37 -4.77
N SER A 75 -3.50 -1.98 -3.78
CA SER A 75 -2.14 -2.49 -3.57
C SER A 75 -2.15 -4.01 -3.35
N ARG A 76 -1.03 -4.66 -3.70
CA ARG A 76 -0.84 -6.10 -3.50
C ARG A 76 -1.10 -6.53 -2.06
N GLU A 77 -0.76 -5.70 -1.09
CA GLU A 77 -0.97 -6.02 0.33
C GLU A 77 -2.46 -5.98 0.71
N ALA A 78 -3.24 -5.05 0.16
CA ALA A 78 -4.71 -5.08 0.30
C ALA A 78 -5.31 -6.30 -0.41
N GLN A 79 -4.85 -6.60 -1.64
CA GLN A 79 -5.27 -7.80 -2.38
C GLN A 79 -4.96 -9.10 -1.64
N ARG A 80 -3.92 -9.14 -0.81
CA ARG A 80 -3.57 -10.29 0.03
C ARG A 80 -4.41 -10.38 1.30
N ARG A 81 -4.69 -9.24 1.96
CA ARG A 81 -5.38 -9.19 3.25
C ARG A 81 -6.87 -9.47 3.14
N ILE A 82 -7.52 -8.96 2.10
CA ILE A 82 -8.98 -9.09 1.95
C ILE A 82 -9.40 -10.57 1.81
N PRO A 83 -8.78 -11.41 0.96
CA PRO A 83 -9.11 -12.83 0.88
C PRO A 83 -8.84 -13.59 2.18
N GLN A 84 -7.75 -13.30 2.88
CA GLN A 84 -7.43 -13.91 4.19
C GLN A 84 -8.49 -13.59 5.24
N GLU A 85 -9.06 -12.38 5.20
CA GLU A 85 -10.15 -12.00 6.07
C GLU A 85 -11.49 -12.63 5.64
N TYR A 86 -11.68 -12.82 4.34
CA TYR A 86 -12.86 -13.46 3.77
C TYR A 86 -13.01 -14.93 4.19
N GLU A 87 -11.92 -15.67 4.40
CA GLU A 87 -11.94 -17.04 4.94
C GLU A 87 -12.72 -17.14 6.26
N LYS A 88 -12.79 -16.05 7.03
CA LYS A 88 -13.48 -16.00 8.33
C LYS A 88 -14.99 -15.73 8.18
N VAL A 89 -15.47 -15.35 7.00
CA VAL A 89 -16.87 -14.96 6.75
C VAL A 89 -17.85 -16.05 7.16
N GLU A 90 -17.53 -17.32 6.90
CA GLU A 90 -18.42 -18.44 7.22
C GLU A 90 -18.63 -18.62 8.72
N TRP A 91 -17.60 -18.36 9.52
CA TRP A 91 -17.66 -18.49 10.98
C TRP A 91 -18.17 -17.21 11.67
N VAL A 92 -17.74 -16.04 11.19
CA VAL A 92 -18.11 -14.74 11.78
C VAL A 92 -19.55 -14.35 11.42
N GLY A 93 -19.98 -14.64 10.19
CA GLY A 93 -21.20 -14.10 9.61
C GLY A 93 -21.20 -12.57 9.64
N THR A 94 -22.36 -11.95 9.86
CA THR A 94 -22.50 -10.48 9.93
C THR A 94 -22.31 -9.91 11.34
N ASN A 95 -21.93 -10.74 12.31
CA ASN A 95 -21.86 -10.33 13.72
C ASN A 95 -20.56 -9.55 14.02
N LYS A 96 -20.70 -8.23 14.21
CA LYS A 96 -19.58 -7.33 14.53
C LYS A 96 -18.86 -7.69 15.84
N PHE A 97 -19.57 -8.22 16.83
CA PHE A 97 -18.96 -8.62 18.10
C PHE A 97 -18.06 -9.84 17.94
N VAL A 98 -18.50 -10.83 17.16
CA VAL A 98 -17.70 -12.03 16.84
C VAL A 98 -16.53 -11.66 15.93
N CYS A 99 -16.73 -10.73 14.99
CA CYS A 99 -15.68 -10.28 14.08
C CYS A 99 -14.53 -9.56 14.79
N GLY A 100 -14.85 -8.78 15.83
CA GLY A 100 -13.90 -7.85 16.47
C GLY A 100 -13.53 -6.63 15.61
N CYS A 101 -13.83 -6.66 14.30
CA CYS A 101 -13.60 -5.60 13.32
C CYS A 101 -12.18 -5.01 13.37
N SER A 102 -11.17 -5.84 13.62
CA SER A 102 -9.79 -5.39 13.75
C SER A 102 -9.24 -4.83 12.44
N LEU A 103 -9.57 -5.44 11.31
CA LEU A 103 -9.02 -5.06 10.01
C LEU A 103 -9.43 -3.64 9.60
N ILE A 104 -10.73 -3.32 9.68
CA ILE A 104 -11.22 -1.96 9.37
C ILE A 104 -10.65 -0.91 10.32
N ARG A 105 -10.42 -1.26 11.60
CA ARG A 105 -9.87 -0.33 12.61
C ARG A 105 -8.37 -0.07 12.47
N THR A 106 -7.63 -0.96 11.84
CA THR A 106 -6.15 -0.89 11.81
C THR A 106 -5.61 -0.61 10.42
N TYR A 107 -6.32 -1.07 9.39
CA TYR A 107 -5.90 -0.97 8.00
C TYR A 107 -6.95 -0.27 7.14
N GLU A 108 -8.12 0.09 7.69
CA GLU A 108 -9.21 0.70 6.91
C GLU A 108 -9.61 -0.16 5.70
N LEU A 109 -9.57 -1.49 5.90
CA LEU A 109 -9.99 -2.50 4.94
C LEU A 109 -11.23 -3.26 5.45
N PRO A 110 -12.13 -3.70 4.56
CA PRO A 110 -13.34 -4.43 4.94
C PRO A 110 -13.04 -5.67 5.77
N CYS A 111 -13.61 -5.72 6.97
CA CYS A 111 -13.45 -6.85 7.88
C CYS A 111 -14.45 -7.98 7.58
N ALA A 112 -14.26 -9.16 8.18
CA ALA A 112 -15.05 -10.35 7.86
C ALA A 112 -16.57 -10.14 7.95
N CYS A 113 -17.08 -9.37 8.93
CA CYS A 113 -18.52 -9.12 9.03
C CYS A 113 -19.08 -8.19 7.95
N GLU A 114 -18.26 -7.31 7.39
CA GLU A 114 -18.65 -6.44 6.28
C GLU A 114 -18.58 -7.21 4.97
N LEU A 115 -17.54 -8.02 4.78
CA LEU A 115 -17.44 -8.97 3.67
C LEU A 115 -18.63 -9.94 3.65
N ALA A 116 -19.09 -10.39 4.82
CA ALA A 116 -20.29 -11.22 4.94
C ALA A 116 -21.56 -10.49 4.45
N GLN A 117 -21.67 -9.18 4.70
CA GLN A 117 -22.82 -8.39 4.23
C GLN A 117 -22.80 -8.28 2.70
N TYR A 118 -21.66 -7.96 2.10
CA TYR A 118 -21.53 -7.92 0.64
C TYR A 118 -21.82 -9.30 0.01
N LYS A 119 -21.35 -10.39 0.64
CA LYS A 119 -21.65 -11.76 0.20
C LYS A 119 -23.15 -12.06 0.23
N LEU A 120 -23.87 -11.61 1.27
CA LEU A 120 -25.32 -11.77 1.37
C LEU A 120 -26.10 -10.93 0.35
N MET A 121 -25.60 -9.72 0.04
CA MET A 121 -26.20 -8.86 -0.98
C MET A 121 -25.91 -9.35 -2.40
N GLY A 122 -24.91 -10.21 -2.59
CA GLY A 122 -24.45 -10.64 -3.91
C GLY A 122 -23.69 -9.55 -4.66
N GLU A 123 -23.24 -8.51 -3.96
CA GLU A 123 -22.57 -7.35 -4.54
C GLU A 123 -21.05 -7.45 -4.34
N PRO A 124 -20.24 -7.08 -5.35
CA PRO A 124 -18.81 -6.97 -5.19
C PRO A 124 -18.44 -5.77 -4.32
N ILE A 125 -17.28 -5.84 -3.67
CA ILE A 125 -16.79 -4.78 -2.79
C ILE A 125 -16.53 -3.51 -3.62
N PRO A 126 -17.13 -2.36 -3.28
CA PRO A 126 -16.87 -1.10 -3.96
C PRO A 126 -15.42 -0.62 -3.77
N LEU A 127 -14.84 0.04 -4.77
CA LEU A 127 -13.47 0.57 -4.69
C LEU A 127 -13.36 1.74 -3.70
N ASP A 128 -14.38 2.59 -3.65
CA ASP A 128 -14.53 3.73 -2.74
C ASP A 128 -14.73 3.32 -1.27
N TYR A 129 -15.00 2.04 -1.02
CA TYR A 129 -15.07 1.51 0.34
C TYR A 129 -13.69 1.31 0.98
N VAL A 130 -12.68 1.09 0.16
CA VAL A 130 -11.29 0.90 0.60
C VAL A 130 -10.61 2.26 0.71
N ASP A 131 -9.84 2.47 1.77
CA ASP A 131 -9.13 3.74 1.95
C ASP A 131 -8.18 4.05 0.78
N ILE A 132 -8.08 5.34 0.44
CA ILE A 132 -7.31 5.86 -0.70
C ILE A 132 -5.82 5.49 -0.62
N GLN A 133 -5.27 5.25 0.58
CA GLN A 133 -3.88 4.82 0.72
C GLN A 133 -3.61 3.49 -0.01
N TRP A 134 -4.62 2.63 -0.13
CA TRP A 134 -4.48 1.34 -0.80
C TRP A 134 -4.63 1.47 -2.32
N THR A 135 -5.30 2.50 -2.81
CA THR A 135 -5.46 2.75 -4.26
C THR A 135 -4.29 3.56 -4.86
N LYS A 136 -3.45 4.14 -4.00
CA LYS A 136 -2.24 4.87 -4.42
C LYS A 136 -1.14 3.92 -4.90
N LEU A 137 -1.19 3.60 -6.19
CA LEU A 137 -0.24 2.71 -6.89
C LEU A 137 0.84 3.44 -7.69
N SER A 138 1.03 4.73 -7.44
CA SER A 138 2.09 5.52 -8.06
C SER A 138 2.77 6.42 -7.03
N MET A 139 4.03 6.76 -7.32
CA MET A 139 4.79 7.77 -6.57
C MET A 139 4.59 9.18 -7.14
N GLU A 140 3.83 9.29 -8.23
CA GLU A 140 3.49 10.57 -8.83
C GLU A 140 2.57 11.32 -7.85
N CYS A 141 2.94 12.56 -7.55
CA CYS A 141 2.09 13.43 -6.79
C CYS A 141 1.00 13.93 -7.75
N GLU A 142 -0.27 13.60 -7.48
CA GLU A 142 -1.36 14.35 -8.08
C GLU A 142 -1.27 15.76 -7.50
N ILE A 143 -0.70 16.68 -8.29
CA ILE A 143 -0.79 18.10 -7.99
C ILE A 143 -2.28 18.41 -8.12
N THR A 144 -3.01 18.45 -7.02
CA THR A 144 -4.29 19.15 -6.99
C THR A 144 -3.95 20.59 -7.33
N GLN A 145 -4.21 20.96 -8.58
CA GLN A 145 -4.29 22.35 -8.96
C GLN A 145 -5.45 22.91 -8.13
N ASP A 146 -5.12 23.43 -6.96
CA ASP A 146 -5.91 24.48 -6.33
C ASP A 146 -5.81 25.66 -7.30
N ILE A 147 -6.69 25.65 -8.30
CA ILE A 147 -6.96 26.80 -9.14
C ILE A 147 -7.68 27.79 -8.23
N GLU A 148 -6.91 28.68 -7.61
CA GLU A 148 -7.36 30.02 -7.30
C GLU A 148 -6.37 31.01 -7.93
N ASP A 149 -6.78 31.47 -9.11
CA ASP A 149 -6.55 32.79 -9.70
C ASP A 149 -5.20 33.50 -9.49
N GLY A 150 -4.42 33.64 -10.58
CA GLY A 150 -3.51 34.78 -10.69
C GLY A 150 -2.25 34.62 -11.55
N ILE A 151 -2.42 34.68 -12.89
CA ILE A 151 -1.55 35.43 -13.82
C ILE A 151 -0.06 35.00 -13.99
N VAL A 152 0.18 34.38 -15.16
CA VAL A 152 1.27 34.60 -16.16
C VAL A 152 2.73 34.18 -15.87
N GLY A 153 3.23 33.30 -16.75
CA GLY A 153 4.61 33.29 -17.29
C GLY A 153 5.63 32.56 -16.41
N TYR A 154 6.56 31.74 -16.90
CA TYR A 154 7.16 31.59 -18.22
C TYR A 154 7.65 30.15 -18.45
N VAL A 155 7.72 29.79 -19.72
CA VAL A 155 8.55 28.74 -20.33
C VAL A 155 10.03 28.99 -20.05
N TYR A 156 10.76 27.96 -19.60
CA TYR A 156 12.05 27.51 -20.17
C TYR A 156 12.28 26.03 -19.83
#